data_AF-A0A382AEG9-F1
#
_entry.id   AF-A0A382AEG9-F1
#
_cell.length_a   1.000
_cell.length_b   1.000
_cell.length_c   1.000
_cell.angle_alpha   90.00
_cell.angle_beta   90.00
_cell.angle_gamma   90.00
#
_symmetry.space_group_name_H-M   'P 1'
#
loop_
_entity.id
_entity.type
_entity.pdbx_description
1 polymer ?
#
loop_
_entity_poly.entity_id
_entity_poly.type
_entity_poly.pdbx_seq_one_letter_code
_entity_poly.pdbx_strand_id
1 'polypeptide(L)'
;MLFFGVGCASFSPVEQIMRSDKPRAYKYGFLQGCESGHAKAGNSSYEFFLNKKRYKKGSQYWLGWRKGYKLCRSQYDPEGRKWEEYPIP
;
A
#
# COMPACT_ATOMS: atom_id res chain seq x y z
N MET A 1 16.74 33.41 21.11
CA MET A 1 16.78 32.32 20.11
C MET A 1 15.39 31.73 19.98
N LEU A 2 14.73 31.88 18.82
CA LEU A 2 13.50 31.15 18.50
C LEU A 2 13.91 29.90 17.73
N PHE A 3 13.85 28.73 18.38
CA PHE A 3 13.93 27.46 17.68
C PHE A 3 12.58 27.22 17.00
N PHE A 4 12.53 27.46 15.68
CA PHE A 4 11.43 26.99 14.86
C PHE A 4 11.43 25.47 14.91
N GLY A 5 10.44 24.90 15.61
CA GLY A 5 10.19 23.47 15.58
C GLY A 5 9.95 23.04 14.14
N VAL A 6 10.87 22.25 13.59
CA VAL A 6 10.70 21.58 12.31
C VAL A 6 9.52 20.63 12.49
N GLY A 7 8.36 21.00 11.96
CA GLY A 7 7.25 20.07 11.82
C GLY A 7 7.74 18.91 10.96
N CYS A 8 7.89 17.71 11.54
CA CYS A 8 8.06 16.51 10.76
C CYS A 8 6.82 16.34 9.88
N ALA A 9 6.90 16.77 8.63
CA ALA A 9 5.93 16.39 7.62
C ALA A 9 6.04 14.88 7.44
N SER A 10 5.19 14.13 8.15
CA SER A 10 5.10 12.68 7.98
C SER A 10 4.54 12.38 6.60
N PHE A 11 5.41 11.92 5.69
CA PHE A 11 4.98 11.46 4.36
C PHE A 11 3.96 10.33 4.48
N SER A 12 2.99 10.30 3.57
CA SER A 12 2.08 9.16 3.47
C SER A 12 2.86 7.86 3.19
N PRO A 13 2.32 6.67 3.55
CA PRO A 13 3.00 5.40 3.28
C PRO A 13 3.37 5.20 1.80
N VAL A 14 2.53 5.71 0.89
CA VAL A 14 2.80 5.72 -0.55
C VAL A 14 4.03 6.57 -0.87
N GLU A 15 4.08 7.81 -0.41
CA GLU A 15 5.22 8.70 -0.65
C GLU A 15 6.53 8.15 -0.09
N GLN A 16 6.47 7.57 1.12
CA GLN A 16 7.65 6.94 1.72
C GLN A 16 8.21 5.82 0.84
N ILE A 17 7.34 4.96 0.29
CA ILE A 17 7.76 3.88 -0.61
C ILE A 17 8.20 4.44 -1.97
N MET A 18 7.54 5.46 -2.51
CA MET A 18 7.95 6.07 -3.78
C MET A 18 9.35 6.70 -3.70
N ARG A 19 9.72 7.28 -2.56
CA ARG A 19 11.05 7.88 -2.32
C ARG A 19 12.13 6.87 -1.91
N SER A 20 11.76 5.66 -1.51
CA SER A 20 12.70 4.62 -1.11
C SER A 20 13.55 4.08 -2.28
N ASP A 21 14.55 3.27 -1.97
CA ASP A 21 15.40 2.55 -2.93
C ASP A 21 14.73 1.30 -3.54
N LYS A 22 13.45 1.04 -3.24
CA LYS A 22 12.78 -0.19 -3.67
C LYS A 22 12.74 -0.32 -5.19
N PRO A 23 12.86 -1.56 -5.73
CA PRO A 23 12.78 -1.80 -7.16
C PRO A 23 11.51 -1.22 -7.79
N ARG A 24 11.60 -0.76 -9.05
CA ARG A 24 10.44 -0.19 -9.77
C ARG A 24 9.22 -1.11 -9.77
N ALA A 25 9.42 -2.42 -9.94
CA ALA A 25 8.35 -3.40 -9.89
C ALA A 25 7.68 -3.48 -8.51
N TYR A 26 8.45 -3.32 -7.43
CA TYR A 26 7.92 -3.26 -6.06
C TYR A 26 7.07 -2.01 -5.86
N LYS A 27 7.58 -0.84 -6.24
CA LYS A 27 6.83 0.43 -6.13
C LYS A 27 5.53 0.38 -6.93
N TYR A 28 5.57 -0.15 -8.14
CA TYR A 28 4.38 -0.31 -8.98
C TYR A 28 3.37 -1.29 -8.36
N GLY A 29 3.85 -2.41 -7.83
CA GLY A 29 3.02 -3.33 -7.04
C GLY A 29 2.38 -2.62 -5.86
N PHE A 30 3.17 -1.87 -5.09
CA PHE A 30 2.72 -1.16 -3.89
C PHE A 30 1.58 -0.18 -4.18
N LEU A 31 1.67 0.62 -5.25
CA LEU A 31 0.60 1.55 -5.64
C LEU A 31 -0.71 0.81 -5.91
N GLN A 32 -0.66 -0.22 -6.75
CA GLN A 32 -1.86 -1.00 -7.12
C GLN A 32 -2.43 -1.81 -5.97
N GLY A 33 -1.55 -2.30 -5.11
CA GLY A 33 -1.93 -2.93 -3.86
C GLY A 33 -2.67 -1.94 -2.97
N CYS A 34 -2.14 -0.72 -2.83
CA CYS A 34 -2.70 0.33 -1.99
C CYS A 34 -4.13 0.70 -2.42
N GLU A 35 -4.33 0.97 -3.71
CA GLU A 35 -5.66 1.23 -4.30
C GLU A 35 -6.62 0.07 -4.04
N SER A 36 -6.16 -1.17 -4.27
CA SER A 36 -6.95 -2.37 -3.99
C SER A 36 -7.31 -2.52 -2.51
N GLY A 37 -6.43 -2.08 -1.61
CA GLY A 37 -6.66 -2.06 -0.17
C GLY A 37 -7.75 -1.07 0.22
N HIS A 38 -7.73 0.14 -0.35
CA HIS A 38 -8.79 1.13 -0.15
C HIS A 38 -10.14 0.63 -0.67
N ALA A 39 -10.16 0.07 -1.88
CA ALA A 39 -11.36 -0.52 -2.47
C ALA A 39 -11.95 -1.61 -1.57
N LYS A 40 -11.09 -2.51 -1.06
CA LYS A 40 -11.52 -3.60 -0.16
C LYS A 40 -12.07 -3.10 1.17
N ALA A 41 -11.52 -2.01 1.70
CA ALA A 41 -11.98 -1.38 2.92
C ALA A 41 -13.31 -0.61 2.75
N GLY A 42 -13.88 -0.59 1.53
CA GLY A 42 -15.17 0.04 1.26
C GLY A 42 -15.07 1.48 0.74
N ASN A 43 -13.88 1.97 0.41
CA ASN A 43 -13.74 3.26 -0.24
C ASN A 43 -14.08 3.14 -1.74
N SER A 44 -15.25 3.66 -2.12
CA SER A 44 -15.77 3.61 -3.49
C SER A 44 -14.99 4.43 -4.52
N SER A 45 -14.07 5.30 -4.08
CA SER A 45 -13.22 6.07 -4.99
C SER A 45 -12.06 5.26 -5.58
N TYR A 46 -11.85 4.04 -5.10
CA TYR A 46 -10.76 3.17 -5.52
C TYR A 46 -11.29 1.85 -6.07
N GLU A 47 -10.58 1.30 -7.04
CA GLU A 47 -10.90 0.01 -7.64
C GLU A 47 -9.88 -1.05 -7.25
N PHE A 48 -10.36 -2.29 -7.12
CA PHE A 48 -9.48 -3.43 -6.95
C PHE A 48 -8.74 -3.71 -8.28
N PHE A 49 -7.41 -3.67 -8.26
CA PHE A 49 -6.58 -3.94 -9.42
C PHE A 49 -5.44 -4.91 -9.11
N LEU A 50 -5.34 -5.98 -9.90
CA LEU A 50 -4.21 -6.91 -9.84
C LEU A 50 -3.69 -7.26 -11.24
N ASN A 51 -2.43 -6.95 -11.52
CA ASN A 51 -1.77 -7.35 -12.75
C ASN A 51 -1.35 -8.83 -12.67
N LYS A 52 -2.25 -9.73 -13.08
CA LYS A 52 -2.02 -11.19 -13.05
C LYS A 52 -0.73 -11.63 -13.75
N LYS A 53 -0.32 -10.98 -14.85
CA LYS A 53 0.92 -11.32 -15.58
C LYS A 53 2.17 -11.03 -14.73
N ARG A 54 2.14 -10.00 -13.88
CA ARG A 54 3.25 -9.60 -13.01
C ARG A 54 3.15 -10.18 -11.61
N TYR A 55 1.97 -10.67 -11.22
CA TYR A 55 1.69 -11.23 -9.91
C TYR A 55 2.19 -12.67 -9.77
N LYS A 56 3.51 -12.84 -9.88
CA LYS A 56 4.20 -14.09 -9.59
C LYS A 56 4.63 -14.10 -8.13
N LYS A 57 4.26 -15.13 -7.37
CA LYS A 57 4.65 -15.28 -5.95
C LYS A 57 6.16 -15.08 -5.78
N GLY A 58 6.55 -14.26 -4.80
CA GLY A 58 7.95 -13.90 -4.53
C GLY A 58 8.56 -12.83 -5.46
N SER A 59 7.87 -12.43 -6.54
CA SER A 59 8.34 -11.31 -7.37
C SER A 59 8.26 -9.98 -6.61
N GLN A 60 9.05 -9.00 -7.05
CA GLN A 60 9.02 -7.66 -6.49
C GLN A 60 7.63 -7.02 -6.59
N TYR A 61 6.93 -7.22 -7.71
CA TYR A 61 5.55 -6.76 -7.87
C TYR A 61 4.62 -7.40 -6.84
N TRP A 62 4.68 -8.71 -6.67
CA TRP A 62 3.88 -9.44 -5.69
C TRP A 62 4.15 -8.97 -4.26
N LEU A 63 5.42 -8.79 -3.88
CA LEU A 63 5.82 -8.29 -2.57
C LEU A 63 5.30 -6.87 -2.32
N GLY A 64 5.45 -5.98 -3.31
CA GLY A 64 4.98 -4.60 -3.25
C GLY A 64 3.47 -4.55 -3.11
N TRP A 65 2.75 -5.27 -3.98
CA TRP A 65 1.28 -5.32 -4.00
C TRP A 65 0.72 -5.78 -2.66
N ARG A 66 1.25 -6.87 -2.09
CA ARG A 66 0.79 -7.35 -0.77
C ARG A 66 1.05 -6.34 0.34
N LYS A 67 2.19 -5.65 0.31
CA LYS A 67 2.52 -4.62 1.32
C LYS A 67 1.60 -3.41 1.22
N GLY A 68 1.37 -2.90 0.01
CA GLY A 68 0.47 -1.76 -0.25
C GLY A 68 -0.96 -2.08 0.16
N TYR A 69 -1.47 -3.24 -0.28
CA TYR A 69 -2.81 -3.73 0.06
C TYR A 69 -3.04 -3.76 1.56
N LYS A 70 -2.09 -4.31 2.32
CA LYS A 70 -2.19 -4.35 3.77
C LYS A 70 -2.22 -2.96 4.40
N LEU A 71 -1.26 -2.10 4.06
CA LEU A 71 -1.10 -0.79 4.71
C LEU A 71 -2.25 0.18 4.40
N CYS A 72 -2.76 0.15 3.18
CA CYS A 72 -3.79 1.09 2.74
C CYS A 72 -5.20 0.62 3.09
N ARG A 73 -5.42 -0.70 3.16
CA ARG A 73 -6.65 -1.24 3.74
C ARG A 73 -6.77 -0.87 5.22
N SER A 74 -5.72 -1.06 6.02
CA SER A 74 -5.76 -0.76 7.47
C SER A 74 -6.03 0.71 7.78
N GLN A 75 -5.74 1.62 6.86
CA GLN A 75 -6.10 3.04 6.99
C GLN A 75 -7.61 3.29 6.91
N TYR A 76 -8.37 2.38 6.29
CA TYR A 76 -9.80 2.53 6.00
C TYR A 76 -10.65 1.38 6.57
N ASP A 77 -10.04 0.40 7.23
CA ASP A 77 -10.71 -0.75 7.86
C ASP A 77 -10.90 -0.46 9.36
N PRO A 78 -12.05 0.12 9.77
CA PRO A 78 -12.30 0.50 11.16
C PRO A 78 -12.47 -0.71 12.09
N GLU A 79 -12.75 -1.89 11.53
CA GLU A 79 -12.98 -3.12 12.28
C GLU A 79 -11.68 -3.85 12.65
N GLY A 80 -10.54 -3.44 12.08
CA GLY A 80 -9.23 -4.04 12.39
C GLY A 80 -9.15 -5.53 12.05
N ARG A 81 -9.93 -6.00 11.08
CA ARG A 81 -10.00 -7.43 10.74
C ARG A 81 -8.64 -7.94 10.31
N LYS A 82 -8.22 -9.07 10.90
CA LYS A 82 -6.89 -9.66 10.69
C LYS A 82 -6.66 -9.94 9.20
N TRP A 83 -5.48 -9.61 8.72
CA TRP A 83 -5.15 -9.72 7.29
C TRP A 83 -4.96 -11.17 6.86
N GLU A 84 -4.69 -12.09 7.80
CA GLU A 84 -4.57 -13.53 7.59
C GLU A 84 -5.85 -14.17 7.03
N GLU A 85 -7.01 -13.57 7.30
CA GLU A 85 -8.32 -14.09 6.91
C GLU A 85 -8.72 -13.77 5.46
N TYR A 86 -7.99 -12.87 4.80
CA TYR A 86 -8.37 -12.43 3.47
C TYR A 86 -7.62 -13.23 2.40
N PRO A 87 -8.34 -13.98 1.55
CA PRO A 87 -7.72 -14.54 0.36
C PRO A 87 -7.23 -13.37 -0.49
N ILE A 88 -5.93 -13.18 -0.48
CA ILE A 88 -5.29 -12.38 -1.52
C ILE A 88 -5.30 -13.27 -2.76
N PRO A 89 -5.87 -12.81 -3.89
CA PRO A 89 -5.88 -13.58 -5.12
C PRO A 89 -4.47 -13.95 -5.59
#